data_AF-A0A522BVN0-F1
#
_entry.id   AF-A0A522BVN0-F1
#
_cell.length_a   1.000
_cell.length_b   1.000
_cell.length_c   1.000
_cell.angle_alpha   90.00
_cell.angle_beta   90.00
_cell.angle_gamma   90.00
#
_symmetry.space_group_name_H-M   'P 1'
#
loop_
_entity.id
_entity.type
_entity.pdbx_description
1 polymer ?
#
loop_
_entity_poly.entity_id
_entity_poly.type
_entity_poly.pdbx_seq_one_letter_code
_entity_poly.pdbx_strand_id
1 'polypeptide(L)'
;MPSPDAAVNSGAEAFIYYRVPAARAQQAREAACRMHEALRAADHQLVIRLLRRGDTAASADETWMETYSRPGGVDAALLARIESLAEAWADCRSGARHTEIFEACAW
;
A
#
# COMPACT_ATOMS: atom_id res chain seq x y z
N MET A 1 -11.25 -26.60 19.23
CA MET A 1 -10.71 -25.30 19.64
C MET A 1 -10.60 -24.44 18.39
N PRO A 2 -11.25 -23.28 18.26
CA PRO A 2 -11.00 -22.41 17.13
C PRO A 2 -9.65 -21.69 17.30
N SER A 3 -8.90 -21.58 16.20
CA SER A 3 -7.59 -20.92 16.12
C SER A 3 -7.67 -19.41 16.42
N PRO A 4 -6.60 -18.79 16.94
CA PRO A 4 -6.59 -17.36 17.28
C PRO A 4 -6.25 -16.41 16.12
N ASP A 5 -6.10 -16.90 14.88
CA ASP A 5 -5.55 -16.11 13.79
C ASP A 5 -6.61 -15.51 12.85
N ALA A 6 -6.48 -14.20 12.67
CA ALA A 6 -7.25 -13.29 11.84
C ALA A 6 -8.69 -13.05 12.31
N ALA A 7 -8.84 -12.20 13.33
CA ALA A 7 -10.02 -11.37 13.40
C ALA A 7 -10.19 -10.69 12.03
N VAL A 8 -11.20 -11.12 11.27
CA VAL A 8 -11.64 -10.43 10.06
C VAL A 8 -12.13 -9.07 10.53
N ASN A 9 -11.24 -8.10 10.44
CA ASN A 9 -11.53 -6.77 10.89
C ASN A 9 -12.31 -6.07 9.77
N SER A 10 -13.62 -6.28 9.80
CA SER A 10 -14.54 -5.81 8.79
C SER A 10 -14.40 -4.29 8.66
N GLY A 11 -13.95 -3.82 7.50
CA GLY A 11 -13.72 -2.40 7.24
C GLY A 11 -12.33 -1.87 7.61
N ALA A 12 -11.35 -2.73 7.91
CA ALA A 12 -9.97 -2.29 8.05
C ALA A 12 -9.40 -1.75 6.73
N GLU A 13 -8.63 -0.67 6.83
CA GLU A 13 -7.92 -0.02 5.73
C GLU A 13 -6.42 -0.03 5.99
N ALA A 14 -5.63 -0.20 4.93
CA ALA A 14 -4.17 -0.23 5.04
C ALA A 14 -3.56 1.03 4.43
N PHE A 15 -2.63 1.62 5.16
CA PHE A 15 -1.86 2.80 4.77
C PHE A 15 -0.39 2.42 4.77
N ILE A 16 0.25 2.52 3.61
CA ILE A 16 1.62 2.08 3.42
C ILE A 16 2.46 3.25 2.93
N TYR A 17 3.39 3.72 3.75
CA TYR A 17 4.27 4.82 3.37
C TYR A 17 5.72 4.36 3.21
N TYR A 18 6.42 5.00 2.28
CA TYR A 18 7.81 4.71 1.94
C TYR A 18 8.45 5.93 1.29
N ARG A 19 9.77 5.87 1.12
CA ARG A 19 10.56 6.91 0.50
C ARG A 19 10.95 6.49 -0.91
N VAL A 20 10.95 7.44 -1.83
CA VAL A 20 11.31 7.24 -3.24
C VAL A 20 12.35 8.29 -3.63
N PRO A 21 13.55 7.89 -4.10
CA PRO A 21 14.49 8.85 -4.66
C PRO A 21 13.83 9.62 -5.81
N ALA A 22 13.95 10.94 -5.84
CA ALA A 22 13.38 11.78 -6.89
C ALA A 22 13.85 11.33 -8.29
N ALA A 23 15.11 10.88 -8.41
CA ALA A 23 15.67 10.32 -9.65
C ALA A 23 15.00 9.01 -10.11
N ARG A 24 14.34 8.27 -9.20
CA ARG A 24 13.62 7.01 -9.46
C ARG A 24 12.10 7.19 -9.42
N ALA A 25 11.59 8.39 -9.16
CA ALA A 25 10.17 8.65 -9.00
C ALA A 25 9.33 8.13 -10.17
N GLN A 26 9.76 8.36 -11.41
CA GLN A 26 9.01 7.86 -12.57
C GLN A 26 8.96 6.32 -12.62
N GLN A 27 10.08 5.65 -12.35
CA GLN A 27 10.17 4.18 -12.37
C GLN A 27 9.36 3.57 -11.22
N ALA A 28 9.42 4.16 -10.03
CA ALA A 28 8.61 3.77 -8.89
C ALA A 28 7.11 3.92 -9.19
N ARG A 29 6.71 5.02 -9.86
CA ARG A 29 5.30 5.25 -10.26
C ARG A 29 4.81 4.15 -11.18
N GLU A 30 5.56 3.86 -12.24
CA GLU A 30 5.19 2.83 -13.22
C GLU A 30 5.12 1.44 -12.57
N ALA A 31 6.06 1.11 -11.69
CA ALA A 31 6.05 -0.16 -10.97
C ALA A 31 4.84 -0.27 -10.02
N ALA A 32 4.56 0.77 -9.23
CA ALA A 32 3.39 0.82 -8.35
C ALA A 32 2.08 0.73 -9.15
N CYS A 33 1.95 1.47 -10.25
CA CYS A 33 0.76 1.41 -11.11
C CYS A 33 0.52 0.00 -11.69
N ARG A 34 1.57 -0.66 -12.22
CA ARG A 34 1.45 -2.05 -12.70
C ARG A 34 1.02 -3.02 -11.60
N MET A 35 1.57 -2.85 -10.40
CA MET A 35 1.15 -3.64 -9.23
C MET A 35 -0.32 -3.38 -8.88
N HIS A 36 -0.77 -2.13 -8.90
CA HIS A 36 -2.17 -1.75 -8.62
C HIS A 36 -3.13 -2.32 -9.65
N GLU A 37 -2.75 -2.30 -10.93
CA GLU A 37 -3.52 -2.90 -12.01
C GLU A 37 -3.69 -4.41 -11.80
N ALA A 38 -2.59 -5.11 -11.46
CA ALA A 38 -2.64 -6.55 -11.18
C ALA A 38 -3.51 -6.89 -9.96
N LEU A 39 -3.47 -6.06 -8.91
CA LEU A 39 -4.31 -6.20 -7.72
C LEU A 39 -5.79 -5.97 -8.04
N ARG A 40 -6.12 -4.90 -8.78
CA ARG A 40 -7.51 -4.59 -9.18
C ARG A 40 -8.09 -5.58 -10.19
N ALA A 41 -7.25 -6.19 -11.01
CA ALA A 41 -7.66 -7.27 -11.90
C ALA A 41 -8.05 -8.54 -11.13
N ALA A 42 -7.46 -8.75 -9.95
CA ALA A 42 -7.78 -9.87 -9.07
C ALA A 42 -8.96 -9.59 -8.11
N ASP A 43 -9.18 -8.33 -7.74
CA ASP A 43 -10.28 -7.87 -6.91
C ASP A 43 -10.80 -6.51 -7.39
N HIS A 44 -11.93 -6.50 -8.09
CA HIS A 44 -12.55 -5.28 -8.62
C HIS A 44 -13.11 -4.35 -7.55
N GLN A 45 -13.31 -4.84 -6.31
CA GLN A 45 -13.80 -4.02 -5.19
C GLN A 45 -12.66 -3.37 -4.41
N LEU A 46 -11.40 -3.71 -4.72
CA LEU A 46 -10.23 -3.12 -4.10
C LEU A 46 -10.00 -1.69 -4.61
N VAL A 47 -10.17 -0.74 -3.70
CA VAL A 47 -9.84 0.66 -3.90
C VAL A 47 -8.39 0.88 -3.50
N ILE A 48 -7.61 1.43 -4.43
CA ILE A 48 -6.18 1.73 -4.23
C ILE A 48 -5.95 3.19 -4.58
N ARG A 49 -5.19 3.92 -3.76
CA ARG A 49 -4.73 5.27 -4.10
C ARG A 49 -3.22 5.36 -3.91
N LEU A 50 -2.57 6.05 -4.83
CA LEU A 50 -1.17 6.45 -4.70
C LEU A 50 -1.13 7.95 -4.42
N LEU A 51 -0.53 8.32 -3.30
CA LEU A 51 -0.42 9.68 -2.79
C LEU A 51 1.05 10.03 -2.66
N ARG A 52 1.35 11.31 -2.85
CA ARG A 52 2.66 11.89 -2.56
C ARG A 52 2.48 12.97 -1.50
N ARG A 53 3.37 13.00 -0.51
CA ARG A 53 3.36 14.02 0.53
C ARG A 53 3.67 15.39 -0.09
N GLY A 54 2.73 16.33 0.02
CA GLY A 54 2.78 17.63 -0.68
C GLY A 54 3.51 18.74 0.07
N ASP A 55 3.79 18.57 1.36
CA ASP A 55 4.44 19.57 2.23
C ASP A 55 5.98 19.53 2.17
N THR A 56 6.53 18.59 1.41
CA THR A 56 7.98 18.35 1.40
C THR A 56 8.59 19.25 0.33
N ALA A 57 9.39 20.25 0.76
CA ALA A 57 10.24 21.02 -0.14
C ALA A 57 11.08 20.07 -1.01
N ALA A 58 11.49 20.52 -2.21
CA ALA A 58 12.27 19.73 -3.16
C ALA A 58 13.43 19.00 -2.47
N SER A 59 13.21 17.72 -2.17
CA SER A 59 14.10 16.83 -1.44
C SER A 59 14.66 15.83 -2.42
N ALA A 60 15.84 15.30 -2.12
CA ALA A 60 16.39 14.16 -2.84
C ALA A 60 15.43 12.95 -2.81
N ASP A 61 14.60 12.84 -1.77
CA ASP A 61 13.66 11.75 -1.56
C ASP A 61 12.22 12.27 -1.32
N GLU A 62 11.27 11.73 -2.06
CA GLU A 62 9.84 11.97 -1.91
C GLU A 62 9.24 10.97 -0.90
N THR A 63 8.27 11.41 -0.07
CA THR A 63 7.45 10.46 0.71
C THR A 63 6.21 10.13 -0.08
N TRP A 64 6.01 8.85 -0.34
CA TRP A 64 4.83 8.33 -1.00
C TRP A 64 4.01 7.51 -0.02
N MET A 65 2.72 7.42 -0.29
CA MET A 65 1.76 6.65 0.48
C MET A 65 0.81 5.91 -0.46
N GLU A 66 0.59 4.63 -0.19
CA GLU A 66 -0.43 3.82 -0.82
C GLU A 66 -1.54 3.57 0.20
N THR A 67 -2.81 3.72 -0.21
CA THR A 67 -3.96 3.34 0.63
C THR A 67 -4.70 2.20 -0.03
N TYR A 68 -5.13 1.21 0.74
CA TYR A 68 -5.90 0.06 0.28
C TYR A 68 -7.14 -0.11 1.13
N SER A 69 -8.29 -0.23 0.48
CA SER A 69 -9.56 -0.50 1.14
C SER A 69 -10.48 -1.31 0.24
N ARG A 70 -11.35 -2.13 0.84
CA ARG A 70 -12.35 -2.93 0.14
C ARG A 70 -13.52 -3.27 1.07
N PRO A 71 -14.70 -3.62 0.55
CA PRO A 71 -15.76 -4.23 1.35
C PRO A 71 -15.24 -5.47 2.09
N GLY A 72 -15.51 -5.56 3.38
CA GLY A 72 -14.99 -6.64 4.24
C GLY A 72 -13.59 -6.39 4.84
N GLY A 73 -12.93 -5.28 4.46
CA GLY A 73 -11.64 -4.87 5.02
C GLY A 73 -10.42 -5.52 4.37
N VAL A 74 -9.25 -4.96 4.65
CA VAL A 74 -7.95 -5.49 4.24
C VAL A 74 -7.49 -6.52 5.27
N ASP A 75 -7.41 -7.78 4.86
CA ASP A 75 -6.93 -8.88 5.70
C ASP A 75 -5.42 -9.14 5.53
N ALA A 76 -4.87 -10.00 6.40
CA ALA A 76 -3.46 -10.36 6.39
C ALA A 76 -2.99 -11.03 5.08
N ALA A 77 -3.86 -11.77 4.40
CA ALA A 77 -3.52 -12.45 3.16
C ALA A 77 -3.36 -11.44 2.01
N LEU A 78 -4.24 -10.45 1.93
CA LEU A 78 -4.14 -9.34 0.99
C LEU A 78 -2.89 -8.50 1.26
N LEU A 79 -2.58 -8.19 2.52
CA LEU A 79 -1.36 -7.46 2.89
C LEU A 79 -0.09 -8.22 2.47
N ALA A 80 -0.01 -9.52 2.78
CA ALA A 80 1.12 -10.34 2.39
C ALA A 80 1.31 -10.38 0.86
N ARG A 81 0.21 -10.41 0.10
CA ARG A 81 0.24 -10.34 -1.36
C ARG A 81 0.73 -8.97 -1.86
N ILE A 82 0.28 -7.87 -1.25
CA ILE A 82 0.74 -6.51 -1.58
C ILE A 82 2.25 -6.41 -1.36
N GLU A 83 2.74 -6.82 -0.19
CA GLU A 83 4.16 -6.76 0.12
C GLU A 83 5.00 -7.65 -0.80
N SER A 84 4.53 -8.87 -1.08
CA SER A 84 5.20 -9.78 -2.02
C SER A 84 5.35 -9.19 -3.43
N LEU A 85 4.30 -8.55 -3.96
CA LEU A 85 4.38 -7.87 -5.25
C LEU A 85 5.27 -6.62 -5.18
N ALA A 86 5.32 -5.97 -4.02
CA ALA A 86 6.09 -4.77 -3.80
C ALA A 86 7.61 -4.99 -3.73
N GLU A 87 8.06 -6.24 -3.49
CA GLU A 87 9.47 -6.63 -3.54
C GLU A 87 10.06 -6.53 -4.95
N ALA A 88 9.26 -6.76 -6.00
CA ALA A 88 9.72 -6.72 -7.39
C ALA A 88 10.25 -5.34 -7.84
N TRP A 89 10.01 -4.29 -7.05
CA TRP A 89 10.48 -2.93 -7.31
C TRP A 89 11.12 -2.30 -6.08
N ALA A 90 11.66 -3.12 -5.16
CA ALA A 90 12.39 -2.64 -3.99
C ALA A 90 13.52 -1.66 -4.35
N ASP A 91 14.24 -1.91 -5.45
CA ASP A 91 15.33 -1.05 -5.95
C ASP A 91 14.88 0.36 -6.39
N CYS A 92 13.57 0.58 -6.55
CA CYS A 92 13.01 1.90 -6.89
C CYS A 92 12.71 2.76 -5.65
N ARG A 93 12.90 2.23 -4.43
CA ARG A 93 12.60 2.91 -3.16
C ARG A 93 13.83 3.06 -2.28
N SER A 94 13.76 4.00 -1.35
CA SER A 94 14.71 4.14 -0.24
C SER A 94 14.13 3.46 1.01
N GLY A 95 14.71 2.32 1.38
CA GLY A 95 14.34 1.61 2.61
C GLY A 95 13.03 0.83 2.55
N ALA A 96 12.54 0.44 3.73
CA ALA A 96 11.38 -0.43 3.88
C ALA A 96 10.04 0.32 3.72
N ARG A 97 9.01 -0.43 3.34
CA ARG A 97 7.62 -0.01 3.40
C ARG A 97 7.11 -0.12 4.83
N HIS A 98 6.44 0.91 5.30
CA HIS A 98 5.86 0.94 6.64
C HIS A 98 4.36 0.87 6.51
N THR A 99 3.75 -0.15 7.12
CA THR A 99 2.33 -0.45 7.01
C THR A 99 1.62 -0.14 8.32
N GLU A 100 0.54 0.63 8.23
CA GLU A 100 -0.37 0.94 9.32
C GLU A 100 -1.77 0.47 8.94
N ILE A 101 -2.48 -0.16 9.89
CA ILE A 101 -3.85 -0.65 9.72
C ILE A 101 -4.77 0.18 10.59
N PHE A 102 -5.85 0.68 10.00
CA PHE A 102 -6.86 1.50 10.67
C PHE A 102 -8.25 0.89 10.52
N GLU A 103 -9.10 1.18 11.49
CA GLU A 103 -10.49 0.73 11.53
C GLU A 103 -11.40 1.96 11.54
N ALA A 104 -12.48 1.92 10.77
CA ALA A 104 -13.49 2.96 10.83
C ALA A 104 -14.15 2.99 12.22
N CYS A 105 -14.03 4.12 12.93
CA CYS A 105 -14.61 4.31 14.26
C CYS A 105 -15.79 5.30 14.26
N ALA A 106 -16.10 5.91 13.11
CA ALA A 106 -17.22 6.81 12.87
C ALA A 106 -17.59 6.80 11.37
N TRP A 107 -18.71 7.43 11.00
CA TRP A 107 -19.21 7.55 9.63
C TRP A 107 -19.11 8.99 9.10
#